data_AF-A0A286A2V8-F1
#
_entry.id   AF-A0A286A2V8-F1
#
_cell.length_a   1.000
_cell.length_b   1.000
_cell.length_c   1.000
_cell.angle_alpha   90.00
_cell.angle_beta   90.00
_cell.angle_gamma   90.00
#
_symmetry.space_group_name_H-M   'P 1'
#
loop_
_entity.id
_entity.type
_entity.pdbx_description
1 polymer ?
#
loop_
_entity_poly.entity_id
_entity_poly.type
_entity_poly.pdbx_seq_one_letter_code
_entity_poly.pdbx_strand_id
1 'polypeptide(L)'
;MSNEIRIASWWEMTLLVVAYAIPLFFYYYSYLTGEGHWFSRSGSLMVILGAFLEYRNFGIQQYLREKRDETWKPDPIIVNQLRSRKPFDILLLTSLVLGTAIWGYGDLLFNNT
;
A
#
# COMPACT_ATOMS: atom_id res chain seq x y z
N MET A 1 1.19 26.53 14.47
CA MET A 1 0.78 26.04 13.13
C MET A 1 0.60 24.53 13.22
N SER A 2 -0.48 24.09 13.88
CA SER A 2 -0.84 22.68 14.05
C SER A 2 -1.68 22.26 12.85
N ASN A 3 -1.02 22.04 11.71
CA ASN A 3 -1.64 21.23 10.68
C ASN A 3 -1.77 19.84 11.27
N GLU A 4 -3.00 19.46 11.61
CA GLU A 4 -3.33 18.12 12.07
C GLU A 4 -2.69 17.13 11.11
N ILE A 5 -1.73 16.35 11.62
CA ILE A 5 -1.13 15.24 10.89
C ILE A 5 -2.25 14.21 10.78
N ARG A 6 -3.06 14.32 9.71
CA ARG A 6 -4.16 13.38 9.46
C ARG A 6 -3.58 11.98 9.44
N ILE A 7 -4.18 11.12 10.27
CA ILE A 7 -3.69 9.78 10.59
C ILE A 7 -3.68 8.87 9.34
N ALA A 8 -4.46 9.20 8.33
CA ALA A 8 -4.23 8.88 6.93
C ALA A 8 -4.84 10.00 6.07
N SER A 9 -4.13 10.44 5.04
CA SER A 9 -4.68 11.43 4.11
C SER A 9 -5.68 10.75 3.19
N TRP A 10 -6.80 11.42 2.86
CA TRP A 10 -7.77 10.90 1.89
C TRP A 10 -7.13 10.52 0.56
N TRP A 11 -6.09 11.24 0.18
CA TRP A 11 -5.27 10.93 -0.98
C TRP A 11 -4.57 9.56 -0.89
N GLU A 12 -4.03 9.19 0.28
CA GLU A 12 -3.38 7.89 0.49
C GLU A 12 -4.40 6.75 0.34
N MET A 13 -5.61 6.95 0.85
CA MET A 13 -6.72 6.00 0.69
C MET A 13 -7.15 5.87 -0.77
N THR A 14 -7.28 6.99 -1.50
CA THR A 14 -7.60 6.96 -2.93
C THR A 14 -6.53 6.21 -3.73
N LEU A 15 -5.26 6.50 -3.50
CA LEU A 15 -4.16 5.80 -4.16
C LEU A 15 -4.15 4.30 -3.86
N LEU A 16 -4.45 3.91 -2.61
CA LEU A 16 -4.55 2.52 -2.23
C LEU A 16 -5.70 1.82 -2.96
N VAL A 17 -6.88 2.45 -3.02
CA VAL A 17 -8.02 1.94 -3.80
C VAL A 17 -7.65 1.77 -5.27
N VAL A 18 -6.96 2.74 -5.86
CA VAL A 18 -6.47 2.66 -7.25
C VAL A 18 -5.50 1.49 -7.41
N ALA A 19 -4.58 1.28 -6.45
CA ALA A 19 -3.61 0.19 -6.49
C ALA A 19 -4.27 -1.20 -6.51
N TYR A 20 -5.43 -1.37 -5.87
CA TYR A 20 -6.23 -2.61 -5.93
C TYR A 20 -7.17 -2.66 -7.14
N ALA A 21 -7.72 -1.52 -7.57
CA ALA A 21 -8.64 -1.45 -8.69
C ALA A 21 -7.99 -1.88 -10.00
N ILE A 22 -6.71 -1.53 -10.21
CA ILE A 22 -5.94 -1.90 -11.40
C ILE A 22 -5.89 -3.43 -11.60
N PRO A 23 -5.33 -4.23 -10.67
CA PRO A 23 -5.27 -5.67 -10.85
C PRO A 23 -6.65 -6.33 -10.86
N LEU A 24 -7.64 -5.80 -10.15
CA LEU A 24 -9.03 -6.32 -10.23
C LEU A 24 -9.64 -6.11 -11.61
N PHE A 25 -9.42 -4.94 -12.21
CA PHE A 25 -9.86 -4.66 -13.58
C PHE A 25 -9.20 -5.61 -14.58
N PHE A 26 -7.88 -5.79 -14.49
CA PHE A 26 -7.17 -6.70 -15.38
C PHE A 26 -7.47 -8.17 -15.12
N TYR A 27 -7.79 -8.56 -13.89
CA TYR A 27 -8.30 -9.90 -13.58
C TYR A 27 -9.60 -10.18 -14.33
N TYR A 28 -10.56 -9.25 -14.26
CA TYR A 28 -11.83 -9.37 -14.97
C TYR A 28 -11.62 -9.38 -16.49
N TYR A 29 -10.73 -8.52 -17.01
CA TYR A 29 -10.38 -8.51 -18.43
C TYR A 29 -9.76 -9.83 -18.89
N SER A 30 -8.76 -10.35 -18.16
CA SER A 30 -8.11 -11.64 -18.44
C SER A 30 -9.07 -12.82 -18.36
N TYR A 31 -10.07 -12.77 -17.48
CA TYR A 31 -11.13 -13.77 -17.42
C TYR A 31 -11.98 -13.80 -18.70
N LEU A 32 -12.26 -12.64 -19.31
CA LEU A 32 -13.06 -12.55 -20.53
C LEU A 32 -12.27 -12.94 -21.79
N THR A 33 -10.99 -12.59 -21.87
CA THR A 33 -10.15 -12.85 -23.04
C THR A 33 -9.43 -14.20 -23.01
N GLY A 34 -9.30 -14.80 -21.82
CA GLY A 34 -8.47 -15.99 -21.60
C GLY A 34 -6.96 -15.67 -21.57
N GLU A 35 -6.57 -14.40 -21.67
CA GLU A 35 -5.16 -13.99 -21.72
C GLU A 35 -4.68 -13.47 -20.35
N GLY A 36 -3.93 -14.30 -19.62
CA GLY A 36 -3.44 -13.97 -18.26
C GLY A 36 -2.31 -12.92 -18.18
N HIS A 37 -1.66 -12.59 -19.30
CA HIS A 37 -0.46 -11.75 -19.28
C HIS A 37 -0.74 -10.31 -18.86
N TRP A 38 -1.93 -9.78 -19.14
CA TRP A 38 -2.34 -8.44 -18.69
C TRP A 38 -2.56 -8.36 -17.18
N PHE A 39 -3.18 -9.39 -16.59
CA PHE A 39 -3.30 -9.50 -15.15
C PHE A 39 -1.93 -9.62 -14.47
N SER A 40 -1.01 -10.44 -14.98
CA SER A 40 0.37 -10.48 -14.45
C SER A 40 1.04 -9.09 -14.49
N ARG A 41 1.03 -8.39 -15.63
CA ARG A 41 1.64 -7.05 -15.74
C ARG A 41 1.04 -6.02 -14.79
N SER A 42 -0.26 -6.12 -14.50
CA SER A 42 -0.96 -5.22 -13.59
C SER A 42 -0.41 -5.28 -12.15
N GLY A 43 0.17 -6.41 -11.74
CA GLY A 43 0.83 -6.56 -10.45
C GLY A 43 2.00 -5.59 -10.27
N SER A 44 2.75 -5.28 -11.33
CA SER A 44 3.85 -4.29 -11.27
C SER A 44 3.34 -2.88 -10.93
N LEU A 45 2.17 -2.50 -11.42
CA LEU A 45 1.54 -1.20 -11.10
C LEU A 45 1.09 -1.16 -9.65
N MET A 46 0.50 -2.23 -9.14
CA MET A 46 0.15 -2.37 -7.72
C MET A 46 1.40 -2.24 -6.84
N VAL A 47 2.52 -2.87 -7.21
CA VAL A 47 3.80 -2.77 -6.48
C VAL A 47 4.33 -1.35 -6.47
N ILE A 48 4.37 -0.67 -7.62
CA ILE A 48 4.89 0.71 -7.71
C ILE A 48 4.05 1.66 -6.86
N LEU A 49 2.71 1.56 -6.96
CA LEU A 49 1.81 2.39 -6.15
C LEU A 49 1.93 2.08 -4.66
N GLY A 50 2.02 0.80 -4.29
CA GLY A 50 2.26 0.36 -2.92
C GLY A 50 3.59 0.89 -2.37
N ALA A 51 4.67 0.83 -3.15
CA ALA A 51 5.99 1.30 -2.75
C ALA A 51 6.01 2.82 -2.56
N PHE A 52 5.31 3.56 -3.43
CA PHE A 52 5.15 5.00 -3.28
C PHE A 52 4.40 5.38 -1.99
N LEU A 53 3.30 4.67 -1.68
CA LEU A 53 2.56 4.85 -0.44
C LEU A 53 3.42 4.50 0.79
N GLU A 54 4.18 3.41 0.71
CA GLU A 54 5.06 2.96 1.80
C GLU A 54 6.18 3.96 2.06
N TYR A 55 6.83 4.48 1.02
CA TYR A 55 7.83 5.54 1.16
C TYR A 55 7.27 6.76 1.90
N ARG A 56 6.03 7.16 1.56
CA ARG A 56 5.38 8.29 2.23
C ARG A 56 5.04 7.98 3.68
N ASN A 57 4.48 6.80 3.95
CA ASN A 57 4.14 6.35 5.30
C ASN A 57 5.38 6.25 6.20
N PHE A 58 6.48 5.72 5.66
CA PHE A 58 7.77 5.64 6.33
C PHE A 58 8.27 7.03 6.75
N GLY A 59 8.22 8.03 5.85
CA GLY A 59 8.61 9.40 6.18
C GLY A 59 7.80 10.01 7.33
N ILE A 60 6.49 9.75 7.39
CA ILE A 60 5.63 10.23 8.49
C ILE A 60 5.97 9.50 9.79
N GLN A 61 6.14 8.18 9.75
CA GLN A 61 6.52 7.41 10.94
C GLN A 61 7.90 7.82 11.48
N GLN A 62 8.87 8.07 10.60
CA GLN A 62 10.20 8.53 10.98
C GLN A 62 10.11 9.87 11.70
N TYR A 63 9.37 10.85 11.15
CA TYR A 63 9.13 12.14 11.79
C TYR A 63 8.48 12.01 13.18
N LEU A 64 7.47 11.14 13.31
CA LEU A 64 6.81 10.89 14.60
C LEU A 64 7.73 10.20 15.61
N ARG A 65 8.61 9.31 15.16
CA ARG A 65 9.62 8.65 16.03
C ARG A 65 10.66 9.66 16.52
N GLU A 66 11.15 10.53 15.64
CA GLU A 66 12.10 11.59 16.00
C GLU A 66 11.51 12.48 17.10
N LYS A 67 10.29 12.99 16.91
CA LYS A 67 9.59 13.78 17.94
C LYS A 67 9.32 13.04 19.26
N ARG A 68 9.06 11.74 19.19
CA ARG A 68 8.89 10.91 20.39
C ARG A 68 10.20 10.84 21.19
N ASP A 69 11.32 10.74 20.48
CA ASP A 69 12.65 10.51 21.06
C ASP A 69 13.32 11.81 21.54
N GLU A 70 12.85 12.99 21.09
CA GLU A 70 13.26 14.31 21.59
C GLU A 70 12.96 14.54 23.08
N THR A 71 11.98 13.83 23.66
CA THR A 71 11.53 14.06 25.03
C THR A 71 11.78 12.83 25.91
N TRP A 72 12.34 13.02 27.11
CA TRP A 72 12.57 11.94 28.08
C TRP A 72 11.28 11.19 28.49
N LYS A 73 10.14 11.88 28.45
CA LYS A 73 8.80 11.29 28.61
C LYS A 73 8.07 11.43 27.28
N PRO A 74 7.87 10.33 26.52
CA PRO A 74 7.21 10.41 25.23
C PRO A 74 5.76 10.85 25.41
N ASP A 75 5.32 11.82 24.60
CA ASP A 75 3.95 12.30 24.59
C ASP A 75 3.00 11.13 24.22
N PRO A 76 2.00 10.81 25.07
CA PRO A 76 1.05 9.73 24.80
C PRO A 76 0.30 9.91 23.46
N ILE A 77 0.12 11.15 22.99
CA ILE A 77 -0.53 11.45 21.71
C ILE A 77 0.32 10.91 20.55
N ILE A 78 1.64 11.14 20.57
CA ILE A 78 2.57 10.69 19.52
C ILE A 78 2.66 9.16 19.51
N VAL A 79 2.70 8.53 20.70
CA VAL A 79 2.72 7.06 20.83
C VAL A 79 1.43 6.46 20.26
N ASN A 80 0.28 7.08 20.53
CA ASN A 80 -1.00 6.63 19.99
C ASN A 80 -1.09 6.80 18.46
N GLN A 81 -0.57 7.91 17.92
CA GLN A 81 -0.49 8.16 16.48
C GLN A 81 0.38 7.12 15.76
N LEU A 82 1.55 6.78 16.31
CA LEU A 82 2.41 5.71 15.79
C LEU A 82 1.70 4.36 15.81
N ARG A 83 1.00 4.04 16.92
CA ARG A 83 0.26 2.78 17.04
C ARG A 83 -0.89 2.71 16.03
N SER A 84 -1.60 3.81 15.80
CA SER A 84 -2.70 3.89 14.84
C SER A 84 -2.27 3.69 13.39
N ARG A 85 -0.98 3.90 13.06
CA ARG A 85 -0.46 3.69 11.70
C ARG A 85 0.01 2.26 11.42
N LYS A 86 0.23 1.43 12.44
CA LYS A 86 0.66 0.03 12.25
C LYS A 86 -0.28 -0.80 11.35
N PRO A 87 -1.62 -0.71 11.45
CA PRO A 87 -2.49 -1.47 10.56
C PRO A 87 -2.31 -1.07 9.09
N PHE A 88 -2.10 0.22 8.83
CA PHE A 88 -1.87 0.74 7.48
C PHE A 88 -0.51 0.26 6.92
N ASP A 89 0.53 0.24 7.76
CA ASP A 89 1.85 -0.31 7.44
C ASP A 89 1.79 -1.79 7.04
N ILE A 90 1.10 -2.60 7.85
CA ILE A 90 0.86 -4.02 7.56
C ILE A 90 0.11 -4.16 6.23
N LEU A 91 -0.91 -3.34 6.01
CA LEU A 91 -1.68 -3.37 4.79
C LEU A 91 -0.79 -3.07 3.57
N LEU A 92 0.01 -2.00 3.59
CA LEU A 92 0.92 -1.66 2.49
C LEU A 92 1.94 -2.77 2.20
N LEU A 93 2.52 -3.36 3.25
CA LEU A 93 3.45 -4.48 3.10
C LEU A 93 2.76 -5.70 2.47
N THR A 94 1.54 -6.03 2.92
CA THR A 94 0.77 -7.13 2.31
C THR A 94 0.39 -6.81 0.87
N SER A 95 0.06 -5.56 0.54
CA SER A 95 -0.22 -5.12 -0.84
C SER A 95 1.01 -5.29 -1.74
N LEU A 96 2.22 -4.97 -1.24
CA LEU A 96 3.47 -5.17 -1.98
C LEU A 96 3.75 -6.65 -2.26
N VAL A 97 3.57 -7.50 -1.26
CA VAL A 97 3.74 -8.96 -1.42
C VAL A 97 2.72 -9.50 -2.42
N LEU A 98 1.44 -9.10 -2.29
CA LEU A 98 0.37 -9.51 -3.22
C LEU A 98 0.62 -9.02 -4.65
N GLY A 99 0.98 -7.75 -4.83
CA GLY A 99 1.30 -7.19 -6.14
C GLY A 99 2.49 -7.92 -6.78
N THR A 100 3.49 -8.28 -5.99
CA THR A 100 4.66 -9.06 -6.46
C THR A 100 4.25 -10.47 -6.86
N ALA A 101 3.37 -11.13 -6.08
CA ALA A 101 2.84 -12.44 -6.41
C ALA A 101 2.01 -12.41 -7.70
N ILE A 102 1.14 -11.42 -7.87
CA ILE A 102 0.38 -11.20 -9.12
C ILE A 102 1.35 -10.97 -10.27
N TRP A 103 2.39 -10.17 -10.07
CA TRP A 103 3.36 -9.89 -11.11
C TRP A 103 4.11 -11.13 -11.58
N GLY A 104 4.59 -11.95 -10.64
CA GLY A 104 5.36 -13.15 -10.96
C GLY A 104 4.52 -14.34 -11.44
N TYR A 105 3.27 -14.46 -10.97
CA TYR A 105 2.47 -15.70 -11.13
C TYR A 105 1.03 -15.48 -11.61
N GLY A 106 0.64 -14.24 -11.94
CA GLY A 106 -0.75 -13.92 -12.28
C GLY A 106 -1.24 -14.61 -13.56
N ASP A 107 -0.36 -14.84 -14.51
CA ASP A 107 -0.67 -15.55 -15.76
C ASP A 107 -1.11 -17.01 -15.53
N LEU A 108 -0.57 -17.67 -14.50
CA LEU A 108 -0.91 -19.06 -14.15
C LEU A 108 -2.39 -19.28 -13.82
N LEU A 109 -3.11 -18.24 -13.36
CA LEU A 109 -4.54 -18.33 -13.06
C LEU A 109 -5.42 -18.48 -14.32
N PHE A 110 -4.87 -18.12 -15.47
CA PHE A 110 -5.57 -18.09 -16.75
C PHE A 110 -4.92 -19.00 -17.78
N ASN A 111 -3.93 -19.81 -17.37
CA ASN A 111 -3.38 -20.89 -18.17
C ASN A 111 -4.41 -22.02 -18.29
N ASN A 112 -5.44 -21.78 -19.10
CA ASN A 112 -6.18 -22.82 -19.79
C ASN A 112 -5.50 -23.03 -21.15
N THR A 113 -4.48 -23.86 -21.17
CA THR A 113 -4.41 -24.89 -22.21
C THR A 113 -5.31 -26.05 -21.80
#